data_AF-A0A521HG35-F1
#
_entry.id   AF-A0A521HG35-F1
#
_cell.length_a   1.000
_cell.length_b   1.000
_cell.length_c   1.000
_cell.angle_alpha   90.00
_cell.angle_beta   90.00
_cell.angle_gamma   90.00
#
_symmetry.space_group_name_H-M   'P 1'
#
loop_
_entity.id
_entity.type
_entity.pdbx_description
1 polymer ?
#
loop_
_entity_poly.entity_id
_entity_poly.type
_entity_poly.pdbx_seq_one_letter_code
_entity_poly.pdbx_strand_id
1 'polypeptide(L)'
;MKFRTSITRILLLKFSVNHSIADKKEYITGYFRLFLATMMRFTAIIFLFLVFRICVSAQSRQERNELMKLVEERQELFDSYSASLKKKSGFFGQKTKNDLRATHDRLKNIVEVDNKIMARLRQLLDYSKFEKQTMSYDVNQYAEQLKNYERNQDTLVKQLAQLEKEKAKLTNSISRRSSWIYFLLGIFCSWIFYRIHRKYFAGGA
;
A
#
# COMPACT_ATOMS: atom_id res chain seq x y z
N MET A 1 47.86 -49.36 -28.79
CA MET A 1 48.08 -48.08 -28.07
C MET A 1 46.84 -47.17 -27.97
N LYS A 2 45.83 -47.26 -28.87
CA LYS A 2 44.61 -46.40 -28.87
C LYS A 2 43.56 -46.66 -27.77
N PHE A 3 43.61 -47.80 -27.08
CA PHE A 3 42.58 -48.17 -26.08
C PHE A 3 42.79 -47.47 -24.73
N ARG A 4 44.06 -47.29 -24.31
CA ARG A 4 44.43 -46.63 -23.05
C ARG A 4 44.10 -45.13 -23.01
N THR A 5 44.13 -44.45 -24.16
CA THR A 5 43.76 -43.03 -24.29
C THR A 5 42.25 -42.79 -24.28
N SER A 6 41.45 -43.81 -24.61
CA SER A 6 39.98 -43.71 -24.60
C SER A 6 39.42 -43.82 -23.18
N ILE A 7 39.97 -44.72 -22.36
CA ILE A 7 39.54 -44.93 -20.96
C ILE A 7 39.87 -43.71 -20.09
N THR A 8 41.05 -43.11 -20.28
CA THR A 8 41.43 -41.88 -19.57
C THR A 8 40.53 -40.69 -19.94
N ARG A 9 40.10 -40.57 -21.20
CA ARG A 9 39.11 -39.55 -21.61
C ARG A 9 37.74 -39.76 -20.98
N ILE A 10 37.26 -41.00 -20.89
CA ILE A 10 35.94 -41.30 -20.29
C ILE A 10 35.96 -41.02 -18.77
N LEU A 11 37.04 -41.36 -18.08
CA LEU A 11 37.20 -41.06 -16.65
C LEU A 11 37.29 -39.55 -16.38
N LEU A 12 38.02 -38.80 -17.21
CA LEU A 12 38.09 -37.34 -17.10
C LEU A 12 36.73 -36.67 -17.37
N LEU A 13 35.96 -37.17 -18.35
CA LEU A 13 34.60 -36.68 -18.60
C LEU A 13 33.65 -36.98 -17.43
N LYS A 14 33.70 -38.19 -16.85
CA LYS A 14 32.91 -38.51 -15.65
C LYS A 14 33.28 -37.65 -14.45
N PHE A 15 34.57 -37.38 -14.25
CA PHE A 15 35.05 -36.52 -13.16
C PHE A 15 34.61 -35.06 -13.35
N SER A 16 34.73 -34.53 -14.58
CA SER A 16 34.30 -33.17 -14.93
C SER A 16 32.78 -32.99 -14.79
N VAL A 17 31.98 -33.98 -15.23
CA VAL A 17 30.52 -33.95 -15.09
C VAL A 17 30.10 -34.06 -13.63
N ASN A 18 30.72 -34.93 -12.83
CA ASN A 18 30.40 -35.04 -11.39
C ASN A 18 30.75 -33.76 -10.62
N HIS A 19 31.86 -33.09 -10.94
CA HIS A 19 32.23 -31.83 -10.29
C HIS A 19 31.24 -30.70 -10.64
N SER A 20 30.80 -30.61 -11.91
CA SER A 20 29.78 -29.65 -12.34
C SER A 20 28.40 -29.89 -11.69
N ILE A 21 28.04 -31.16 -11.43
CA ILE A 21 26.80 -31.51 -10.73
C ILE A 21 26.89 -31.19 -9.23
N ALA A 22 28.05 -31.42 -8.60
CA ALA A 22 28.28 -31.10 -7.19
C ALA A 22 28.17 -29.58 -6.94
N ASP A 23 28.77 -28.78 -7.82
CA ASP A 23 28.74 -27.32 -7.76
C ASP A 23 27.29 -26.80 -7.90
N LYS A 24 26.53 -27.32 -8.88
CA LYS A 24 25.09 -26.99 -9.05
C LYS A 24 24.23 -27.33 -7.83
N LYS A 25 24.53 -28.43 -7.11
CA LYS A 25 23.79 -28.80 -5.90
C LYS A 25 24.04 -27.81 -4.76
N GLU A 26 25.26 -27.32 -4.60
CA GLU A 26 25.56 -26.29 -3.60
C GLU A 26 24.79 -25.00 -3.86
N TYR A 27 24.75 -24.51 -5.11
CA TYR A 27 23.95 -23.33 -5.46
C TYR A 27 22.47 -23.51 -5.12
N ILE A 28 21.86 -24.65 -5.50
CA ILE A 28 20.44 -24.91 -5.23
C ILE A 28 20.15 -24.95 -3.72
N THR A 29 21.03 -25.59 -2.93
CA THR A 29 20.87 -25.62 -1.47
C THR A 29 21.06 -24.25 -0.82
N GLY A 30 21.94 -23.41 -1.37
CA GLY A 30 22.13 -22.02 -0.93
C GLY A 30 20.88 -21.17 -1.15
N TYR A 31 20.31 -21.20 -2.36
CA TYR A 31 19.06 -20.48 -2.65
C TYR A 31 17.89 -20.99 -1.81
N PHE A 32 17.79 -22.30 -1.56
CA PHE A 32 16.74 -22.86 -0.72
C PHE A 32 16.85 -22.41 0.75
N ARG A 33 18.07 -22.33 1.29
CA ARG A 33 18.32 -21.80 2.64
C ARG A 33 18.00 -20.32 2.74
N LEU A 34 18.37 -19.52 1.74
CA LEU A 34 18.05 -18.10 1.68
C LEU A 34 16.53 -17.89 1.62
N PHE A 35 15.85 -18.68 0.79
CA PHE A 35 14.40 -18.67 0.65
C PHE A 35 13.70 -19.01 1.97
N LEU A 36 14.10 -20.09 2.64
CA LEU A 36 13.59 -20.47 3.96
C LEU A 36 13.79 -19.35 5.00
N ALA A 37 14.97 -18.73 5.03
CA ALA A 37 15.26 -17.63 5.94
C ALA A 37 14.37 -16.40 5.67
N THR A 38 14.11 -16.08 4.40
CA THR A 38 13.18 -14.99 4.05
C THR A 38 11.75 -15.31 4.46
N MET A 39 11.27 -16.55 4.21
CA MET A 39 9.93 -17.00 4.61
C MET A 39 9.73 -16.90 6.13
N MET A 40 10.72 -17.32 6.93
CA MET A 40 10.65 -17.22 8.39
C MET A 40 10.54 -15.77 8.89
N ARG A 41 11.24 -14.83 8.23
CA ARG A 41 11.14 -13.39 8.54
C ARG A 41 9.75 -12.85 8.21
N PHE A 42 9.16 -13.24 7.08
CA PHE A 42 7.80 -12.87 6.73
C PHE A 42 6.78 -13.44 7.72
N THR A 43 6.92 -14.69 8.14
CA THR A 43 6.02 -15.28 9.14
C THR A 43 6.11 -14.58 10.50
N ALA A 44 7.30 -14.12 10.90
CA ALA A 44 7.47 -13.36 12.14
C ALA A 44 6.78 -11.98 12.07
N ILE A 45 6.86 -11.29 10.92
CA ILE A 45 6.19 -10.00 10.72
C ILE A 45 4.66 -10.17 10.74
N ILE A 46 4.14 -11.22 10.10
CA ILE A 46 2.70 -11.53 10.11
C ILE A 46 2.23 -11.82 11.54
N PHE A 47 3.01 -12.60 12.30
CA PHE A 47 2.70 -12.91 13.70
C PHE A 47 2.70 -11.65 14.57
N LEU A 48 3.68 -10.76 14.41
CA LEU A 48 3.75 -9.50 15.12
C LEU A 48 2.53 -8.61 14.81
N PHE A 49 2.12 -8.57 13.54
CA PHE A 49 0.92 -7.85 13.13
C PHE A 49 -0.34 -8.44 13.77
N LEU A 50 -0.45 -9.77 13.85
CA LEU A 50 -1.58 -10.44 14.48
C LEU A 50 -1.68 -10.14 15.99
N VAL A 51 -0.55 -10.17 16.70
CA VAL A 51 -0.47 -9.79 18.12
C VAL A 51 -0.87 -8.33 18.33
N PHE A 52 -0.41 -7.43 17.46
CA PHE A 52 -0.76 -6.01 17.51
C PHE A 52 -2.29 -5.79 17.37
N ARG A 53 -2.93 -6.51 16.44
CA ARG A 53 -4.39 -6.44 16.24
C ARG A 53 -5.18 -6.87 17.48
N ILE A 54 -4.73 -7.92 18.17
CA ILE A 54 -5.39 -8.39 19.40
C ILE A 54 -5.28 -7.36 20.52
N CYS A 55 -4.10 -6.78 20.72
CA CYS A 55 -3.85 -5.80 21.78
C CYS A 55 -4.74 -4.55 21.66
N VAL A 56 -4.82 -3.97 20.45
CA VAL A 56 -5.68 -2.79 20.18
C VAL A 56 -7.16 -3.10 20.43
N SER A 57 -7.62 -4.30 20.05
CA SER A 57 -9.01 -4.70 20.30
C SER A 57 -9.32 -4.85 21.80
N ALA A 58 -8.35 -5.32 22.60
CA ALA A 58 -8.51 -5.54 24.04
C ALA A 58 -8.70 -4.23 24.81
N GLN A 59 -7.94 -3.18 24.47
CA GLN A 59 -8.08 -1.86 25.10
C GLN A 59 -9.49 -1.27 24.88
N SER A 60 -9.99 -1.32 23.64
CA SER A 60 -11.34 -0.82 23.30
C SER A 60 -12.47 -1.61 23.99
N ARG A 61 -12.21 -2.87 24.36
CA ARG A 61 -13.17 -3.73 25.06
C ARG A 61 -13.13 -3.48 26.57
N GLN A 62 -11.96 -3.21 27.13
CA GLN A 62 -11.83 -2.85 28.55
C GLN A 62 -12.58 -1.55 28.86
N GLU A 63 -12.43 -0.50 28.06
CA GLU A 63 -13.13 0.77 28.26
C GLU A 63 -14.66 0.62 28.18
N ARG A 64 -15.16 -0.22 27.26
CA ARG A 64 -16.58 -0.56 27.18
C ARG A 64 -17.07 -1.37 28.37
N ASN A 65 -16.28 -2.32 28.86
CA ASN A 65 -16.63 -3.10 30.04
C ASN A 65 -16.68 -2.23 31.30
N GLU A 66 -15.77 -1.26 31.45
CA GLU A 66 -15.79 -0.29 32.54
C GLU A 66 -17.05 0.60 32.48
N LEU A 67 -17.45 1.03 31.28
CA LEU A 67 -18.73 1.75 31.10
C LEU A 67 -19.93 0.87 31.49
N MET A 68 -19.96 -0.39 31.05
CA MET A 68 -21.06 -1.30 31.40
C MET A 68 -21.17 -1.53 32.91
N LYS A 69 -20.04 -1.64 33.62
CA LYS A 69 -20.03 -1.73 35.08
C LYS A 69 -20.65 -0.49 35.74
N LEU A 70 -20.34 0.71 35.26
CA LEU A 70 -20.93 1.94 35.81
C LEU A 70 -22.44 2.02 35.53
N VAL A 71 -22.89 1.53 34.37
CA VAL A 71 -24.32 1.46 34.03
C VAL A 71 -25.06 0.45 34.92
N GLU A 72 -24.43 -0.69 35.20
CA GLU A 72 -24.94 -1.71 36.12
C GLU A 72 -25.02 -1.16 37.56
N GLU A 73 -23.95 -0.53 38.06
CA GLU A 73 -23.92 0.14 39.37
C GLU A 73 -25.03 1.19 39.50
N ARG A 74 -25.25 1.99 38.45
CA ARG A 74 -26.35 2.95 38.40
C ARG A 74 -27.71 2.28 38.51
N GLN A 75 -27.91 1.16 37.81
CA GLN A 75 -29.17 0.42 37.81
C GLN A 75 -29.49 -0.10 39.22
N GLU A 76 -28.51 -0.69 39.90
CA GLU A 76 -28.66 -1.14 41.29
C GLU A 76 -29.00 0.01 42.25
N LEU A 77 -28.31 1.16 42.10
CA LEU A 77 -28.59 2.35 42.89
C LEU A 77 -30.00 2.89 42.64
N PHE A 78 -30.45 2.89 41.37
CA PHE A 78 -31.79 3.32 40.99
C PHE A 78 -32.89 2.39 41.54
N ASP A 79 -32.66 1.08 41.55
CA ASP A 79 -33.58 0.10 42.12
C ASP A 79 -33.68 0.28 43.65
N SER A 80 -32.55 0.51 44.32
CA SER A 80 -32.51 0.81 45.76
C SER A 80 -33.21 2.14 46.10
N TYR A 81 -33.07 3.15 45.23
CA TYR A 81 -33.76 4.44 45.34
C TYR A 81 -35.27 4.25 45.16
N SER A 82 -35.68 3.49 44.15
CA SER A 82 -37.09 3.18 43.88
C SER A 82 -37.75 2.41 45.03
N ALA A 83 -37.03 1.47 45.65
CA ALA A 83 -37.48 0.78 46.85
C ALA A 83 -37.61 1.74 48.05
N SER A 84 -36.64 2.65 48.22
CA SER A 84 -36.68 3.66 49.29
C SER A 84 -37.81 4.67 49.14
N LEU A 85 -38.20 4.99 47.90
CA LEU A 85 -39.34 5.86 47.62
C LEU A 85 -40.67 5.27 48.08
N LYS A 86 -40.81 3.95 48.02
CA LYS A 86 -42.03 3.22 48.43
C LYS A 86 -42.10 2.97 49.93
N LYS A 87 -40.96 3.01 50.63
CA LYS A 87 -40.89 2.79 52.09
C LYS A 87 -41.49 3.99 52.84
N LYS A 88 -42.43 3.73 53.75
CA LYS A 88 -43.00 4.72 54.67
C LYS A 88 -42.89 4.16 56.09
N SER A 89 -41.91 4.64 56.87
CA SER A 89 -41.63 4.10 58.21
C SER A 89 -42.29 4.89 59.36
N GLY A 90 -42.95 6.00 59.06
CA GLY A 90 -43.63 6.81 60.07
C GLY A 90 -44.87 6.12 60.61
N PHE A 91 -45.14 6.32 61.90
CA PHE A 91 -46.30 5.77 62.62
C PHE A 91 -47.65 6.04 61.95
N PHE A 92 -47.76 7.11 61.14
CA PHE A 92 -48.96 7.49 60.38
C PHE A 92 -48.89 7.16 58.88
N GLY A 93 -48.00 6.26 58.46
CA GLY A 93 -47.80 5.98 57.04
C GLY A 93 -47.24 7.17 56.26
N GLN A 94 -46.59 8.11 56.95
CA GLN A 94 -45.86 9.24 56.35
C GLN A 94 -44.35 8.94 56.31
N LYS A 95 -43.63 9.56 55.39
CA LYS A 95 -42.16 9.44 55.33
C LYS A 95 -41.54 10.20 56.50
N THR A 96 -40.62 9.56 57.21
CA THR A 96 -39.88 10.23 58.28
C THR A 96 -38.72 11.05 57.72
N LYS A 97 -38.17 11.97 58.52
CA LYS A 97 -36.95 12.72 58.16
C LYS A 97 -35.78 11.80 57.84
N ASN A 98 -35.67 10.66 58.51
CA ASN A 98 -34.62 9.67 58.26
C ASN A 98 -34.82 8.96 56.91
N ASP A 99 -36.06 8.63 56.54
CA ASP A 99 -36.38 8.08 55.22
C ASP A 99 -36.00 9.07 54.08
N LEU A 100 -36.27 10.36 54.30
CA LEU A 100 -35.94 11.41 53.34
C LEU A 100 -34.43 11.60 53.18
N ARG A 101 -33.66 11.60 54.27
CA ARG A 101 -32.18 11.65 54.22
C ARG A 101 -31.60 10.46 53.45
N ALA A 102 -32.04 9.24 53.78
CA ALA A 102 -31.59 8.04 53.08
C ALA A 102 -31.96 8.02 51.59
N THR A 103 -33.10 8.62 51.22
CA THR A 103 -33.49 8.79 49.80
C THR A 103 -32.60 9.82 49.10
N HIS A 104 -32.27 10.92 49.79
CA HIS A 104 -31.40 11.97 49.27
C HIS A 104 -29.96 11.49 49.07
N ASP A 105 -29.41 10.74 50.02
CA ASP A 105 -28.05 10.19 49.92
C ASP A 105 -27.93 9.22 48.73
N ARG A 106 -28.97 8.40 48.48
CA ARG A 106 -29.03 7.54 47.27
C ARG A 106 -29.07 8.36 45.98
N LEU A 107 -29.87 9.44 45.96
CA LEU A 107 -29.93 10.32 44.79
C LEU A 107 -28.57 10.97 44.51
N LYS A 108 -27.85 11.38 45.56
CA LYS A 108 -26.49 11.91 45.44
C LYS A 108 -25.55 10.87 44.81
N ASN A 109 -25.60 9.62 45.28
CA ASN A 109 -24.78 8.53 44.73
C ASN A 109 -25.12 8.26 43.25
N ILE A 110 -26.40 8.29 42.86
CA ILE A 110 -26.82 8.16 41.45
C ILE A 110 -26.20 9.28 40.60
N VAL A 111 -26.25 10.53 41.06
CA VAL A 111 -25.66 11.67 40.34
C VAL A 111 -24.14 11.54 40.21
N GLU A 112 -23.45 11.04 41.24
CA GLU A 112 -22.02 10.79 41.17
C GLU A 112 -21.66 9.71 40.13
N VAL A 113 -22.43 8.62 40.07
CA VAL A 113 -22.25 7.58 39.05
C VAL A 113 -22.59 8.10 37.65
N ASP A 114 -23.66 8.90 37.50
CA ASP A 114 -24.02 9.54 36.24
C ASP A 114 -22.90 10.45 35.72
N ASN A 115 -22.24 11.21 36.60
CA ASN A 115 -21.08 12.02 36.24
C ASN A 115 -19.91 11.16 35.74
N LYS A 116 -19.64 10.01 36.36
CA LYS A 116 -18.61 9.06 35.91
C LYS A 116 -18.96 8.46 34.54
N ILE A 117 -20.22 8.07 34.32
CA ILE A 117 -20.71 7.58 33.02
C ILE A 117 -20.50 8.64 31.95
N MET A 118 -20.89 9.89 32.21
CA MET A 118 -20.74 10.99 31.26
C MET A 118 -19.28 11.30 30.93
N ALA A 119 -18.38 11.25 31.92
CA ALA A 119 -16.95 11.41 31.68
C ALA A 119 -16.39 10.33 30.73
N ARG A 120 -16.76 9.06 30.96
CA ARG A 120 -16.32 7.94 30.10
C ARG A 120 -16.92 7.99 28.70
N LEU A 121 -18.18 8.38 28.56
CA LEU A 121 -18.81 8.57 27.25
C LEU A 121 -18.12 9.68 26.44
N ARG A 122 -17.74 10.80 27.07
CA ARG A 122 -16.99 11.87 26.40
C ARG A 122 -15.64 11.37 25.90
N GLN A 123 -14.90 10.64 26.72
CA GLN A 123 -13.62 10.05 26.33
C GLN A 123 -13.76 9.11 25.12
N LEU A 124 -14.77 8.23 25.12
CA LEU A 124 -15.06 7.33 23.99
C LEU A 124 -15.45 8.09 22.72
N LEU A 125 -16.24 9.16 22.86
CA LEU A 125 -16.62 10.02 21.74
C LEU A 125 -15.41 10.76 21.16
N ASP A 126 -14.51 11.26 22.01
CA ASP A 126 -13.31 11.98 21.57
C ASP A 126 -12.35 11.03 20.83
N TYR A 127 -12.17 9.79 21.29
CA TYR A 127 -11.43 8.78 20.53
C TYR A 127 -12.06 8.51 19.15
N SER A 128 -13.37 8.32 19.08
CA SER A 128 -14.06 8.09 17.80
C SER A 128 -13.98 9.30 16.86
N LYS A 129 -14.04 10.52 17.40
CA LYS A 129 -13.84 11.76 16.62
C LYS A 129 -12.42 11.84 16.07
N PHE A 130 -11.42 11.54 16.90
CA PHE A 130 -10.02 11.55 16.48
C PHE A 130 -9.78 10.56 15.34
N GLU A 131 -10.27 9.32 15.45
CA GLU A 131 -10.17 8.32 14.37
C GLU A 131 -10.85 8.79 13.07
N LYS A 132 -12.02 9.43 13.16
CA LYS A 132 -12.70 9.97 11.97
C LYS A 132 -11.94 11.13 11.34
N GLN A 133 -11.34 12.00 12.16
CA GLN A 133 -10.54 13.12 11.68
C GLN A 133 -9.28 12.64 10.97
N THR A 134 -8.57 11.65 11.52
CA THR A 134 -7.38 11.08 10.87
C THR A 134 -7.74 10.40 9.55
N MET A 135 -8.79 9.59 9.52
CA MET A 135 -9.27 8.98 8.28
C MET A 135 -9.65 10.02 7.21
N SER A 136 -10.33 11.10 7.60
CA SER A 136 -10.70 12.17 6.66
C SER A 136 -9.48 12.94 6.15
N TYR A 137 -8.48 13.17 7.00
CA TYR A 137 -7.23 13.82 6.60
C TYR A 137 -6.47 12.97 5.58
N ASP A 138 -6.35 11.67 5.84
CA ASP A 138 -5.68 10.72 4.95
C ASP A 138 -6.36 10.68 3.58
N VAL A 139 -7.70 10.58 3.52
CA VAL A 139 -8.46 10.58 2.25
C VAL A 139 -8.21 11.85 1.44
N ASN A 140 -8.21 13.02 2.09
CA ASN A 140 -7.94 14.28 1.41
C ASN A 140 -6.50 14.34 0.87
N GLN A 141 -5.53 13.85 1.65
CA GLN A 141 -4.13 13.79 1.22
C GLN A 141 -3.94 12.83 0.04
N TYR A 142 -4.60 11.67 0.03
CA TYR A 142 -4.57 10.73 -1.09
C TYR A 142 -5.24 11.31 -2.34
N ALA A 143 -6.36 12.01 -2.19
CA ALA A 143 -7.04 12.67 -3.30
C ALA A 143 -6.15 13.77 -3.94
N GLU A 144 -5.43 14.53 -3.13
CA GLU A 144 -4.47 15.52 -3.62
C GLU A 144 -3.28 14.88 -4.35
N GLN A 145 -2.72 13.80 -3.81
CA GLN A 145 -1.67 13.02 -4.46
C GLN A 145 -2.14 12.46 -5.80
N LEU A 146 -3.34 11.85 -5.84
CA LEU A 146 -3.92 11.30 -7.06
C LEU A 146 -4.07 12.38 -8.14
N LYS A 147 -4.60 13.55 -7.78
CA LYS A 147 -4.72 14.69 -8.70
C LYS A 147 -3.36 15.16 -9.24
N ASN A 148 -2.31 15.10 -8.43
CA ASN A 148 -0.95 15.43 -8.87
C ASN A 148 -0.39 14.36 -9.83
N TYR A 149 -0.65 13.08 -9.57
CA TYR A 149 -0.30 12.00 -10.49
C TYR A 149 -1.01 12.13 -11.84
N GLU A 150 -2.30 12.45 -11.85
CA GLU A 150 -3.08 12.69 -13.07
C GLU A 150 -2.50 13.85 -13.89
N ARG A 151 -2.15 14.98 -13.25
CA ARG A 151 -1.50 16.12 -13.92
C ARG A 151 -0.16 15.75 -14.53
N ASN A 152 0.64 14.96 -13.83
CA ASN A 152 1.92 14.49 -14.32
C ASN A 152 1.74 13.56 -15.52
N GLN A 153 0.77 12.65 -15.44
CA GLN A 153 0.42 11.76 -16.55
C GLN A 153 -0.04 12.56 -17.78
N ASP A 154 -0.92 13.54 -17.62
CA ASP A 154 -1.36 14.41 -18.72
C ASP A 154 -0.19 15.17 -19.35
N THR A 155 0.76 15.63 -18.53
CA THR A 155 1.95 16.31 -19.00
C THR A 155 2.84 15.36 -19.80
N LEU A 156 3.05 14.14 -19.32
CA LEU A 156 3.81 13.10 -20.03
C LEU A 156 3.14 12.72 -21.35
N VAL A 157 1.81 12.55 -21.37
CA VAL A 157 1.06 12.27 -22.60
C VAL A 157 1.21 13.40 -23.62
N LYS A 158 1.14 14.67 -23.18
CA LYS A 158 1.38 15.83 -24.05
C LYS A 158 2.80 15.84 -24.60
N GLN A 159 3.81 15.54 -23.78
CA GLN A 159 5.21 15.46 -24.21
C GLN A 159 5.42 14.34 -25.23
N LEU A 160 4.83 13.16 -25.00
CA LEU A 160 4.89 12.05 -25.96
C LEU A 160 4.26 12.45 -27.30
N ALA A 161 3.07 13.06 -27.28
CA ALA A 161 2.41 13.54 -28.49
C ALA A 161 3.21 14.61 -29.23
N GLN A 162 3.94 15.47 -28.50
CA GLN A 162 4.85 16.45 -29.10
C GLN A 162 6.06 15.78 -29.74
N LEU A 163 6.71 14.84 -29.04
CA LEU A 163 7.85 14.08 -29.57
C LEU A 163 7.49 13.26 -30.81
N GLU A 164 6.30 12.66 -30.84
CA GLU A 164 5.80 11.96 -32.02
C GLU A 164 5.60 12.91 -33.21
N LYS A 165 5.02 14.09 -32.97
CA LYS A 165 4.89 15.13 -34.01
C LYS A 165 6.24 15.61 -34.52
N GLU A 166 7.23 15.78 -33.64
CA GLU A 166 8.59 16.16 -34.03
C GLU A 166 9.26 15.07 -34.86
N LYS A 167 9.17 13.81 -34.44
CA LYS A 167 9.67 12.66 -35.22
C LYS A 167 9.01 12.58 -36.60
N ALA A 168 7.70 12.78 -36.68
CA ALA A 168 6.97 12.80 -37.95
C ALA A 168 7.43 13.95 -38.87
N LYS A 169 7.68 15.15 -38.31
CA LYS A 169 8.23 16.28 -39.07
C LYS A 169 9.66 16.00 -39.57
N LEU A 170 10.52 15.45 -38.71
CA LEU A 170 11.90 15.10 -39.05
C LEU A 170 11.95 14.04 -40.16
N THR A 171 11.21 12.95 -40.01
CA THR A 171 11.12 11.87 -41.02
C THR A 171 10.60 12.38 -42.37
N ASN A 172 9.55 13.21 -42.37
CA ASN A 172 9.06 13.85 -43.59
C ASN A 172 10.11 14.79 -44.23
N SER A 173 10.86 15.53 -43.42
CA SER A 173 11.92 16.43 -43.91
C SER A 173 13.10 15.65 -44.52
N ILE A 174 13.47 14.52 -43.91
CA ILE A 174 14.52 13.62 -44.39
C ILE A 174 14.09 12.92 -45.67
N SER A 175 12.86 12.38 -45.73
CA SER A 175 12.31 11.73 -46.93
C SER A 175 12.24 12.70 -48.11
N ARG A 176 11.78 13.94 -47.85
CA ARG A 176 11.76 15.00 -48.87
C ARG A 176 13.18 15.33 -49.33
N ARG A 177 14.11 15.59 -48.42
CA ARG A 177 15.51 15.91 -48.77
C ARG A 177 16.20 14.78 -49.53
N SER A 178 15.98 13.53 -49.13
CA SER A 178 16.50 12.34 -49.80
C SER A 178 16.01 12.24 -51.24
N SER A 179 14.70 12.46 -51.48
CA SER A 179 14.12 12.48 -52.83
C SER A 179 14.75 13.55 -53.72
N TRP A 180 15.02 14.75 -53.17
CA TRP A 180 15.71 15.82 -53.88
C TRP A 180 17.16 15.47 -54.23
N ILE A 181 17.88 14.78 -53.34
CA ILE A 181 19.25 14.34 -53.58
C ILE A 181 19.29 13.32 -54.73
N TYR A 182 18.39 12.33 -54.75
CA TYR A 182 18.33 11.35 -55.85
C TYR A 182 18.00 12.00 -57.20
N PHE A 183 17.10 12.98 -57.21
CA PHE A 183 16.76 13.73 -58.43
C PHE A 183 17.97 14.51 -58.99
N LEU A 184 18.71 15.22 -58.13
CA LEU A 184 19.93 15.94 -58.53
C LEU A 184 21.03 15.00 -59.03
N LEU A 185 21.19 13.83 -58.40
CA LEU A 185 22.14 12.79 -58.84
C LEU A 185 21.79 12.26 -60.25
N GLY A 186 20.51 12.07 -60.54
CA GLY A 186 20.03 11.66 -61.87
C GLY A 186 20.38 12.69 -62.95
N ILE A 187 20.16 13.98 -62.69
CA ILE A 187 20.52 15.07 -63.61
C ILE A 187 22.04 15.10 -63.83
N PHE A 188 22.83 14.95 -62.77
CA PHE A 188 24.28 14.97 -62.86
C PHE A 188 24.84 13.78 -63.68
N CYS A 189 24.32 12.57 -63.46
CA CYS A 189 24.66 11.40 -64.27
C CYS A 189 24.27 11.59 -65.75
N SER A 190 23.07 12.12 -66.01
CA SER A 190 22.60 12.42 -67.37
C SER A 190 23.48 13.46 -68.07
N TRP A 191 23.94 14.49 -67.35
CA TRP A 191 24.87 15.51 -67.86
C TRP A 191 26.26 14.94 -68.17
N ILE A 192 26.81 14.07 -67.30
CA ILE A 192 28.07 13.37 -67.56
C ILE A 192 27.95 12.49 -68.80
N PHE A 193 26.86 11.72 -68.92
CA PHE A 193 26.61 10.86 -70.06
C PHE A 193 26.54 11.66 -71.37
N TYR A 194 25.82 12.78 -71.37
CA TYR A 194 25.75 13.69 -72.52
C TYR A 194 27.13 14.24 -72.91
N ARG A 195 27.96 14.63 -71.92
CA ARG A 195 29.30 15.15 -72.17
C ARG A 195 30.22 14.08 -72.76
N ILE A 196 30.14 12.84 -72.26
CA ILE A 196 30.92 11.72 -72.77
C ILE A 196 30.53 11.41 -74.21
N HIS A 197 29.22 11.31 -74.50
CA HIS A 197 28.71 11.08 -75.85
C HIS A 197 29.15 12.17 -76.84
N ARG A 198 29.11 13.44 -76.42
CA ARG A 198 29.60 14.57 -77.24
C ARG A 198 31.09 14.44 -77.57
N LYS A 199 31.93 13.96 -76.64
CA LYS A 199 33.37 13.79 -76.89
C LYS A 199 33.68 12.64 -77.85
N TYR A 200 32.98 11.52 -77.75
CA TYR A 200 33.17 10.39 -78.68
C TYR A 200 32.73 10.70 -80.11
N PHE A 201 31.68 11.51 -80.30
CA PHE A 201 31.24 11.94 -81.63
C PHE A 201 32.03 13.12 -82.21
N ALA A 202 32.69 13.95 -81.38
CA ALA A 202 33.49 15.09 -81.84
C ALA A 202 34.98 14.75 -82.08
N GLY A 203 35.45 13.58 -81.67
CA GLY A 203 36.81 13.08 -81.95
C GLY A 203 36.91 12.15 -83.17
N GLY A 204 35.82 11.99 -83.91
CA GLY A 204 35.72 11.16 -85.13
C GLY A 204 35.48 12.00 -86.39
N ALA A 205 36.15 13.14 -86.50
CA ALA A 205 36.27 13.95 -87.72
C ALA A 205 37.73 14.34 -87.90
#